data_AF-A0A5J4NZH2-F1
#
_entry.id   AF-A0A5J4NZH2-F1
#
_cell.length_a   1.000
_cell.length_b   1.000
_cell.length_c   1.000
_cell.angle_alpha   90.00
_cell.angle_beta   90.00
_cell.angle_gamma   90.00
#
_symmetry.space_group_name_H-M   'P 1'
#
loop_
_entity.id
_entity.type
_entity.pdbx_description
1 polymer ?
#
loop_
_entity_poly.entity_id
_entity_poly.type
_entity_poly.pdbx_seq_one_letter_code
_entity_poly.pdbx_strand_id
1 'polypeptide(L)'
;MASVKTKRRARTRTQRYTSNVFSMFNESQINEFKEAFSLIDSTKDGVIDQTDLEEIFRSLGKNPTNDYLNEMLSQAKGQINFTMFLTLFGEKMMGCDPEETILNAFACFDPEGTGVIAEDRLRELMTTMGDRWTHDKVDELFHGAPIVDGNFDYKEFTRMIMHGQDEEEGGQSTRT
;
A
#
# COMPACT_ATOMS: atom_id res chain seq x y z
N MET A 1 -17.14 4.43 57.86
CA MET A 1 -17.05 3.85 56.49
C MET A 1 -18.11 4.57 55.65
N ALA A 2 -17.91 5.07 54.44
CA ALA A 2 -16.95 4.78 53.38
C ALA A 2 -16.66 6.05 52.55
N SER A 3 -15.43 6.17 52.04
CA SER A 3 -14.95 7.26 51.20
C SER A 3 -15.20 6.90 49.71
N VAL A 4 -15.96 7.72 49.00
CA VAL A 4 -16.30 7.52 47.58
C VAL A 4 -15.09 7.96 46.74
N LYS A 5 -14.38 6.99 46.15
CA LYS A 5 -13.27 7.20 45.22
C LYS A 5 -13.82 7.52 43.82
N THR A 6 -13.71 8.77 43.39
CA THR A 6 -13.96 9.19 42.02
C THR A 6 -12.86 8.64 41.09
N LYS A 7 -13.22 7.68 40.23
CA LYS A 7 -12.36 7.16 39.15
C LYS A 7 -12.00 8.30 38.18
N ARG A 8 -10.73 8.70 38.16
CA ARG A 8 -10.17 9.55 37.11
C ARG A 8 -10.25 8.80 35.78
N ARG A 9 -11.11 9.25 34.86
CA ARG A 9 -11.08 8.83 33.46
C ARG A 9 -9.70 9.19 32.89
N ALA A 10 -8.93 8.16 32.52
CA ALA A 10 -7.70 8.34 31.76
C ALA A 10 -8.07 9.02 30.44
N ARG A 11 -7.51 10.21 30.17
CA ARG A 11 -7.55 10.81 28.84
C ARG A 11 -6.76 9.88 27.93
N THR A 12 -7.45 9.12 27.09
CA THR A 12 -6.84 8.45 25.95
C THR A 12 -6.19 9.54 25.12
N ARG A 13 -4.86 9.51 25.05
CA ARG A 13 -4.07 10.40 24.22
C ARG A 13 -4.33 9.97 22.79
N THR A 14 -5.33 10.57 22.14
CA THR A 14 -5.57 10.42 20.71
C THR A 14 -4.24 10.71 20.03
N GLN A 15 -3.63 9.70 19.41
CA GLN A 15 -2.50 9.93 18.53
C GLN A 15 -2.99 10.91 17.47
N ARG A 16 -2.36 12.09 17.43
CA ARG A 16 -2.60 13.07 16.39
C ARG A 16 -2.07 12.48 15.10
N TYR A 17 -2.97 11.91 14.31
CA TYR A 17 -2.69 11.29 13.01
C TYR A 17 -2.27 12.33 11.94
N THR A 18 -2.38 13.62 12.24
CA THR A 18 -2.21 14.72 11.29
C THR A 18 -0.81 15.35 11.31
N SER A 19 0.12 14.84 12.13
CA SER A 19 1.44 15.44 12.20
C SER A 19 2.38 14.69 11.26
N ASN A 20 2.60 15.27 10.07
CA ASN A 20 3.62 14.90 9.07
C ASN A 20 3.24 13.95 7.90
N VAL A 21 1.97 13.82 7.50
CA VAL A 21 1.64 13.11 6.23
C VAL A 21 2.38 13.72 5.02
N PHE A 22 2.54 15.04 5.00
CA PHE A 22 3.30 15.73 3.96
C PHE A 22 4.80 15.44 3.98
N SER A 23 5.37 14.97 5.11
CA SER A 23 6.79 14.59 5.14
C SER A 23 7.03 13.16 4.65
N MET A 24 5.97 12.39 4.38
CA MET A 24 6.07 11.03 3.84
C MET A 24 6.33 11.04 2.33
N PHE A 25 6.06 12.16 1.68
CA PHE A 25 6.13 12.31 0.24
C PHE A 25 7.10 13.44 -0.12
N ASN A 26 7.85 13.27 -1.21
CA ASN A 26 8.67 14.35 -1.75
C ASN A 26 7.80 15.36 -2.52
N GLU A 27 8.37 16.52 -2.89
CA GLU A 27 7.62 17.58 -3.59
C GLU A 27 7.03 17.14 -4.93
N SER A 28 7.70 16.24 -5.67
CA SER A 28 7.19 15.70 -6.94
C SER A 28 5.94 14.87 -6.71
N GLN A 29 6.00 13.92 -5.78
CA GLN A 29 4.87 13.07 -5.40
C GLN A 29 3.68 13.91 -4.90
N ILE A 30 3.94 14.93 -4.07
CA ILE A 30 2.88 15.84 -3.59
C ILE A 30 2.22 16.56 -4.77
N ASN A 31 2.98 16.98 -5.78
CA ASN A 31 2.41 17.63 -6.96
C ASN A 31 1.60 16.66 -7.82
N GLU A 32 2.07 15.43 -8.04
CA GLU A 32 1.31 14.37 -8.71
C GLU A 32 -0.01 14.09 -7.98
N PHE A 33 0.02 13.99 -6.65
CA PHE A 33 -1.20 13.81 -5.87
C PHE A 33 -2.16 15.01 -5.98
N LYS A 34 -1.64 16.24 -6.08
CA LYS A 34 -2.50 17.43 -6.31
C LYS A 34 -3.17 17.37 -7.68
N GLU A 35 -2.44 16.98 -8.72
CA GLU A 35 -2.99 16.83 -10.07
C GLU A 35 -4.05 15.73 -10.10
N ALA A 36 -3.76 14.57 -9.51
CA ALA A 36 -4.73 13.48 -9.38
C ALA A 36 -5.97 13.90 -8.58
N PHE A 37 -5.79 14.60 -7.46
CA PHE A 37 -6.90 15.13 -6.67
C PHE A 37 -7.75 16.11 -7.49
N SER A 38 -7.11 17.01 -8.24
CA SER A 38 -7.80 18.00 -9.09
C SER A 38 -8.53 17.37 -10.28
N LEU A 39 -8.12 16.17 -10.71
CA LEU A 39 -8.82 15.41 -11.73
C LEU A 39 -10.07 14.73 -11.17
N ILE A 40 -10.03 14.30 -9.91
CA ILE A 40 -11.15 13.63 -9.24
C ILE A 40 -12.18 14.65 -8.75
N ASP A 41 -11.74 15.74 -8.11
CA ASP A 41 -12.58 16.85 -7.62
C ASP A 41 -13.11 17.68 -8.79
N SER A 42 -14.10 17.14 -9.50
CA SER A 42 -14.68 17.76 -10.70
C SER A 42 -15.49 19.01 -10.33
N THR A 43 -16.08 19.00 -9.13
CA THR A 43 -16.83 20.13 -8.58
C THR A 43 -15.95 21.28 -8.09
N LYS A 44 -14.66 21.02 -7.85
CA LYS A 44 -13.63 21.98 -7.39
C LYS A 44 -13.97 22.63 -6.06
N ASP A 45 -14.66 21.90 -5.19
CA ASP A 45 -15.00 22.38 -3.84
C ASP A 45 -13.93 22.02 -2.79
N GLY A 46 -12.90 21.25 -3.21
CA GLY A 46 -11.79 20.82 -2.37
C GLY A 46 -12.08 19.56 -1.57
N VAL A 47 -13.20 18.87 -1.83
CA VAL A 47 -13.64 17.66 -1.14
C VAL A 47 -14.16 16.64 -2.16
N ILE A 48 -13.58 15.44 -2.17
CA ILE A 48 -14.07 14.37 -3.03
C ILE A 48 -15.34 13.76 -2.40
N ASP A 49 -16.44 13.80 -3.16
CA ASP A 49 -17.72 13.18 -2.80
C ASP A 49 -18.10 11.99 -3.69
N GLN A 50 -19.32 11.47 -3.51
CA GLN A 50 -19.81 10.33 -4.29
C GLN A 50 -19.97 10.67 -5.79
N THR A 51 -20.36 11.91 -6.09
CA THR A 51 -20.58 12.39 -7.46
C THR A 51 -19.26 12.48 -8.21
N ASP A 52 -18.23 13.02 -7.56
CA ASP A 52 -16.86 13.10 -8.09
C ASP A 52 -16.32 11.70 -8.43
N LEU A 53 -16.50 10.74 -7.52
CA LEU A 53 -16.10 9.35 -7.74
C LEU A 53 -16.89 8.69 -8.87
N GLU A 54 -18.20 8.93 -8.94
CA GLU A 54 -19.03 8.39 -10.03
C GLU A 54 -18.59 8.94 -11.39
N GLU A 55 -18.27 10.24 -11.47
CA GLU A 55 -17.83 10.90 -12.70
C GLU A 55 -16.46 10.39 -13.16
N ILE A 56 -15.49 10.26 -12.24
CA ILE A 56 -14.16 9.75 -12.60
C ILE A 56 -14.23 8.31 -13.07
N PHE A 57 -14.99 7.42 -12.39
CA PHE A 57 -15.10 6.04 -12.83
C PHE A 57 -15.80 5.92 -14.19
N ARG A 58 -16.84 6.73 -14.44
CA ARG A 58 -17.50 6.81 -15.75
C ARG A 58 -16.54 7.30 -16.83
N SER A 59 -15.67 8.27 -16.53
CA SER A 59 -14.65 8.74 -17.47
C SER A 59 -13.64 7.64 -17.84
N LEU A 60 -13.38 6.71 -16.93
CA LEU A 60 -12.55 5.52 -17.13
C LEU A 60 -13.30 4.34 -17.78
N GLY A 61 -14.55 4.54 -18.19
CA GLY A 61 -15.39 3.49 -18.81
C GLY A 61 -15.89 2.43 -17.82
N LYS A 62 -15.85 2.71 -16.51
CA LYS A 62 -16.37 1.85 -15.45
C LYS A 62 -17.69 2.40 -14.91
N ASN A 63 -18.62 1.52 -14.60
CA ASN A 63 -19.89 1.88 -13.97
C ASN A 63 -19.94 1.30 -12.54
N PRO A 64 -19.42 2.02 -11.54
CA PRO A 64 -19.40 1.55 -10.17
C PRO A 64 -20.83 1.53 -9.60
N THR A 65 -21.08 0.62 -8.66
CA THR A 65 -22.34 0.63 -7.90
C THR A 65 -22.27 1.65 -6.77
N ASN A 66 -23.42 2.18 -6.36
CA ASN A 66 -23.48 3.10 -5.22
C ASN A 66 -22.91 2.48 -3.93
N ASP A 67 -23.12 1.18 -3.73
CA ASP A 67 -22.58 0.46 -2.57
C ASP A 67 -21.05 0.46 -2.57
N TYR A 68 -20.42 0.23 -3.73
CA TYR A 68 -18.96 0.27 -3.87
C TYR A 68 -18.41 1.69 -3.62
N LEU A 69 -19.07 2.72 -4.15
CA LEU A 69 -18.66 4.12 -3.90
C LEU A 69 -18.79 4.48 -2.42
N ASN A 70 -19.87 4.07 -1.76
CA ASN A 70 -20.06 4.27 -0.33
C ASN A 70 -19.00 3.54 0.50
N GLU A 71 -18.62 2.33 0.11
CA GLU A 71 -17.54 1.59 0.75
C GLU A 71 -16.21 2.34 0.63
N MET A 72 -15.88 2.84 -0.57
CA MET A 72 -14.67 3.67 -0.78
C MET A 72 -14.67 4.92 0.11
N LEU A 73 -15.77 5.66 0.14
CA LEU A 73 -15.90 6.87 0.97
C LEU A 73 -15.82 6.55 2.47
N SER A 74 -16.31 5.38 2.90
CA SER A 74 -16.30 4.96 4.30
C SER A 74 -14.90 4.67 4.87
N GLN A 75 -13.90 4.50 4.00
CA GLN A 75 -12.50 4.34 4.45
C GLN A 75 -11.96 5.63 5.07
N ALA A 76 -12.51 6.78 4.70
CA ALA A 76 -12.12 8.07 5.24
C ALA A 76 -12.77 8.35 6.61
N LYS A 77 -11.97 8.85 7.57
CA LYS A 77 -12.46 9.28 8.89
C LYS A 77 -13.07 10.70 8.85
N GLY A 78 -13.81 11.02 7.79
CA GLY A 78 -14.38 12.34 7.54
C GLY A 78 -14.41 12.69 6.05
N GLN A 79 -14.55 13.99 5.74
CA GLN A 79 -14.51 14.50 4.37
C GLN A 79 -13.14 14.22 3.72
N ILE A 80 -13.15 13.79 2.46
CA ILE A 80 -11.94 13.51 1.69
C ILE A 80 -11.44 14.82 1.06
N ASN A 81 -10.92 15.71 1.89
CA ASN A 81 -10.13 16.84 1.41
C ASN A 81 -8.71 16.39 1.02
N PHE A 82 -7.93 17.26 0.38
CA PHE A 82 -6.59 16.92 -0.08
C PHE A 82 -5.67 16.35 1.02
N THR A 83 -5.78 16.83 2.26
CA THR A 83 -4.98 16.30 3.37
C THR A 83 -5.40 14.88 3.75
N MET A 84 -6.71 14.61 3.76
CA MET A 84 -7.25 13.28 4.02
C MET A 84 -6.93 12.31 2.86
N PHE A 85 -6.99 12.79 1.62
CA PHE A 85 -6.56 12.03 0.43
C PHE A 85 -5.10 11.58 0.57
N LEU A 86 -4.17 12.48 0.88
CA LEU A 86 -2.79 12.13 1.18
C LEU A 86 -2.67 11.17 2.38
N THR A 87 -3.54 11.28 3.36
CA THR A 87 -3.53 10.38 4.53
C THR A 87 -3.99 8.98 4.15
N LEU A 88 -5.01 8.83 3.31
CA LEU A 88 -5.47 7.53 2.82
C LEU A 88 -4.40 6.85 1.96
N PHE A 89 -3.78 7.60 1.05
CA PHE A 89 -2.64 7.11 0.26
C PHE A 89 -1.44 6.81 1.14
N GLY A 90 -1.13 7.70 2.09
CA GLY A 90 -0.10 7.50 3.10
C GLY A 90 -0.34 6.24 3.91
N GLU A 91 -1.52 6.02 4.48
CA GLU A 91 -1.86 4.81 5.23
C GLU A 91 -1.73 3.54 4.37
N LYS A 92 -2.11 3.61 3.09
CA LYS A 92 -2.03 2.46 2.17
C LYS A 92 -0.60 2.17 1.69
N MET A 93 0.24 3.20 1.56
CA MET A 93 1.64 3.07 1.16
C MET A 93 2.60 2.89 2.36
N MET A 94 2.25 3.37 3.55
CA MET A 94 3.02 3.25 4.80
C MET A 94 3.03 1.83 5.37
N GLY A 95 2.38 0.87 4.73
CA GLY A 95 2.58 -0.55 5.01
C GLY A 95 3.88 -1.11 4.41
N CYS A 96 4.53 -0.40 3.49
CA CYS A 96 5.72 -0.84 2.80
C CYS A 96 6.93 0.01 3.19
N ASP A 97 7.99 -0.65 3.65
CA ASP A 97 9.29 -0.01 3.85
C ASP A 97 9.85 0.50 2.50
N PRO A 98 10.74 1.51 2.49
CA PRO A 98 11.39 1.96 1.26
C PRO A 98 12.06 0.80 0.52
N GLU A 99 12.13 0.86 -0.82
CA GLU A 99 12.78 -0.15 -1.67
C GLU A 99 14.10 -0.65 -1.10
N GLU A 100 14.99 0.30 -0.83
CA GLU A 100 16.33 0.04 -0.31
C GLU A 100 16.28 -0.69 1.05
N THR A 101 15.30 -0.38 1.89
CA THR A 101 15.14 -1.05 3.19
C THR A 101 14.69 -2.50 3.02
N ILE A 102 13.75 -2.75 2.10
CA ILE A 102 13.29 -4.11 1.77
C ILE A 102 14.43 -4.92 1.15
N LEU A 103 15.14 -4.35 0.17
CA LEU A 103 16.30 -4.98 -0.47
C LEU A 103 17.39 -5.33 0.54
N ASN A 104 17.72 -4.39 1.44
CA ASN A 104 18.72 -4.61 2.48
C ASN A 104 18.29 -5.70 3.48
N ALA A 105 17.00 -5.82 3.77
CA ALA A 105 16.48 -6.88 4.62
C ALA A 105 16.68 -8.27 3.99
N PHE A 106 16.42 -8.42 2.69
CA PHE A 106 16.69 -9.67 1.97
C PHE A 106 18.19 -9.93 1.81
N ALA A 107 18.99 -8.89 1.53
CA ALA A 107 20.45 -9.01 1.37
C ALA A 107 21.15 -9.56 2.63
N CYS A 108 20.55 -9.41 3.82
CA CYS A 108 21.05 -10.02 5.05
C CYS A 108 21.05 -11.57 5.01
N PHE A 109 20.28 -12.18 4.10
CA PHE A 109 20.21 -13.63 3.89
C PHE A 109 20.95 -14.11 2.63
N ASP A 110 21.49 -13.18 1.84
CA ASP A 110 22.30 -13.42 0.64
C ASP A 110 23.70 -12.80 0.82
N PRO A 111 24.57 -13.44 1.61
CA PRO A 111 25.91 -12.90 1.91
C PRO A 111 26.82 -12.80 0.68
N GLU A 112 26.48 -13.53 -0.40
CA GLU A 112 27.21 -13.51 -1.67
C GLU A 112 26.73 -12.38 -2.59
N GLY A 113 25.61 -11.72 -2.27
CA GLY A 113 25.06 -10.60 -3.04
C GLY A 113 24.60 -11.01 -4.45
N THR A 114 24.19 -12.26 -4.62
CA THR A 114 23.70 -12.83 -5.88
C THR A 114 22.43 -12.15 -6.37
N GLY A 115 21.63 -11.57 -5.48
CA GLY A 115 20.31 -11.04 -5.80
C GLY A 115 19.18 -12.07 -5.72
N VAL A 116 19.49 -13.31 -5.34
CA VAL A 116 18.52 -14.39 -5.20
C VAL A 116 18.68 -15.12 -3.87
N ILE A 117 17.61 -15.72 -3.38
CA ILE A 117 17.61 -16.58 -2.19
C ILE A 117 16.97 -17.91 -2.57
N ALA A 118 17.54 -19.04 -2.14
CA ALA A 118 16.91 -20.34 -2.39
C ALA A 118 15.51 -20.40 -1.74
N GLU A 119 14.51 -20.84 -2.50
CA GLU A 119 13.10 -20.92 -2.09
C GLU A 119 12.95 -21.68 -0.76
N ASP A 120 13.56 -22.86 -0.67
CA ASP A 120 13.53 -23.71 0.53
C ASP A 120 14.09 -22.99 1.76
N ARG A 121 15.15 -22.20 1.57
CA ARG A 121 15.77 -21.42 2.64
C ARG A 121 14.87 -20.28 3.07
N LEU A 122 14.28 -19.55 2.13
CA LEU A 122 13.34 -18.46 2.45
C LEU A 122 12.10 -18.99 3.18
N ARG A 123 11.55 -20.13 2.75
CA ARG A 123 10.45 -20.84 3.40
C ARG A 123 10.78 -21.24 4.83
N GLU A 124 11.97 -21.77 5.07
CA GLU A 124 12.45 -22.07 6.42
C GLU A 124 12.52 -20.80 7.28
N LEU A 125 13.07 -19.71 6.75
CA LEU A 125 13.16 -18.43 7.47
C LEU A 125 11.78 -17.90 7.87
N MET A 126 10.80 -17.91 6.95
CA MET A 126 9.44 -17.41 7.20
C MET A 126 8.62 -18.24 8.18
N THR A 127 8.94 -19.53 8.31
CA THR A 127 8.22 -20.44 9.22
C THR A 127 8.90 -20.58 10.58
N THR A 128 10.16 -20.21 10.71
CA THR A 128 10.95 -20.41 11.94
C THR A 128 11.32 -19.11 12.68
N MET A 129 11.55 -18.01 11.96
CA MET A 129 12.06 -16.75 12.51
C MET A 129 10.97 -15.66 12.56
N GLY A 130 11.01 -14.82 13.59
CA GLY A 130 10.07 -13.71 13.77
C GLY A 130 8.61 -14.15 13.93
N ASP A 131 7.70 -13.43 13.27
CA ASP A 131 6.28 -13.79 13.19
C ASP A 131 6.10 -14.95 12.20
N ARG A 132 5.99 -16.15 12.75
CA ARG A 132 5.96 -17.39 11.97
C ARG A 132 4.69 -17.52 11.16
N TRP A 133 4.86 -17.73 9.87
CA TRP A 133 3.75 -18.00 8.97
C TRP A 133 3.46 -19.51 8.89
N THR A 134 2.22 -19.86 8.56
CA THR A 134 1.85 -21.24 8.21
C THR A 134 2.40 -21.57 6.83
N HIS A 135 2.62 -22.86 6.55
CA HIS A 135 3.06 -23.30 5.22
C HIS A 135 2.10 -22.83 4.12
N ASP A 136 0.79 -22.93 4.35
CA ASP A 136 -0.24 -22.45 3.40
C ASP A 136 -0.07 -20.97 3.04
N LYS A 137 0.25 -20.12 4.03
CA LYS A 137 0.44 -18.68 3.80
C LYS A 137 1.73 -18.39 3.02
N VAL A 138 2.77 -19.21 3.21
CA VAL A 138 4.01 -19.10 2.42
C VAL A 138 3.78 -19.58 0.99
N ASP A 139 2.98 -20.63 0.79
CA ASP A 139 2.59 -21.09 -0.56
C ASP A 139 1.77 -20.04 -1.31
N GLU A 140 0.83 -19.37 -0.62
CA GLU A 140 0.09 -18.23 -1.18
C GLU A 140 1.03 -17.09 -1.62
N LEU A 141 2.05 -16.78 -0.81
CA LEU A 141 3.05 -15.76 -1.16
C LEU A 141 3.86 -16.16 -2.40
N PHE A 142 4.27 -17.42 -2.48
CA PHE A 142 5.15 -17.90 -3.56
C PHE A 142 4.41 -18.12 -4.88
N HIS A 143 3.08 -18.27 -4.86
CA HIS A 143 2.28 -18.47 -6.08
C HIS A 143 2.44 -17.36 -7.13
N GLY A 144 2.73 -16.12 -6.69
CA GLY A 144 2.96 -14.98 -7.56
C GLY A 144 4.37 -14.40 -7.49
N ALA A 145 5.31 -15.10 -6.86
CA ALA A 145 6.67 -14.63 -6.66
C ALA A 145 7.58 -14.96 -7.86
N PRO A 146 8.61 -14.14 -8.15
CA PRO A 146 9.59 -14.41 -9.19
C PRO A 146 10.56 -15.50 -8.71
N ILE A 147 10.13 -16.76 -8.86
CA ILE A 147 10.92 -17.93 -8.50
C ILE A 147 11.25 -18.71 -9.78
N VAL A 148 12.54 -18.84 -10.07
CA VAL A 148 13.05 -19.59 -11.23
C VAL A 148 14.07 -20.62 -10.74
N ASP A 149 13.87 -21.89 -11.09
CA ASP A 149 14.73 -23.01 -10.69
C ASP A 149 14.98 -23.09 -9.17
N GLY A 150 13.94 -22.80 -8.37
CA GLY A 150 14.00 -22.81 -6.91
C GLY A 150 14.77 -21.62 -6.30
N ASN A 151 15.06 -20.58 -7.09
CA ASN A 151 15.69 -19.35 -6.62
C ASN A 151 14.68 -18.20 -6.69
N PHE A 152 14.45 -17.54 -5.56
CA PHE A 152 13.60 -16.38 -5.40
C PHE A 152 14.38 -15.10 -5.68
N ASP A 153 13.99 -14.34 -6.72
CA ASP A 153 14.56 -13.04 -7.04
C ASP A 153 13.92 -11.96 -6.15
N TYR A 154 14.60 -11.60 -5.07
CA TYR A 154 14.08 -10.62 -4.13
C TYR A 154 14.13 -9.18 -4.69
N LYS A 155 14.90 -8.91 -5.74
CA LYS A 155 14.95 -7.59 -6.38
C LYS A 155 13.71 -7.38 -7.22
N GLU A 156 13.39 -8.36 -8.07
CA GLU A 156 12.16 -8.35 -8.86
C GLU A 156 10.94 -8.37 -7.95
N PHE A 157 10.95 -9.20 -6.90
CA PHE A 157 9.84 -9.24 -5.95
C PHE A 157 9.61 -7.88 -5.28
N THR A 158 10.69 -7.21 -4.84
CA THR A 158 10.61 -5.88 -4.22
C THR A 158 10.04 -4.85 -5.20
N ARG A 159 10.43 -4.91 -6.47
CA ARG A 159 9.87 -4.06 -7.53
C ARG A 159 8.37 -4.31 -7.73
N MET A 160 7.96 -5.58 -7.82
CA MET A 160 6.56 -5.98 -8.01
C MET A 160 5.66 -5.50 -6.86
N ILE A 161 6.11 -5.57 -5.61
CA ILE A 161 5.29 -5.16 -4.46
C ILE A 161 5.18 -3.64 -4.31
N MET A 162 6.13 -2.85 -4.83
CA MET A 162 6.08 -1.39 -4.72
C MET A 162 5.47 -0.68 -5.93
N HIS A 163 5.67 -1.24 -7.14
CA HIS A 163 5.24 -0.61 -8.38
C HIS A 163 4.06 -1.35 -9.05
N GLY A 164 3.67 -2.53 -8.53
CA GLY A 164 2.70 -3.41 -9.17
C GLY A 164 3.35 -4.32 -10.21
N GLN A 165 2.59 -5.31 -10.69
CA GLN A 165 2.98 -6.07 -11.88
C GLN A 165 2.82 -5.13 -13.08
N ASP A 166 3.92 -4.77 -13.74
CA ASP A 166 3.82 -4.24 -15.09
C ASP A 166 3.18 -5.34 -15.93
N GLU A 167 1.92 -5.17 -16.34
CA GLU A 167 1.40 -5.91 -17.48
C GLU A 167 2.24 -5.47 -18.67
N GLU A 168 3.34 -6.19 -18.96
CA GLU A 168 4.01 -6.08 -20.25
C GLU A 168 2.96 -6.42 -21.32
N GLU A 169 2.44 -5.39 -21.98
CA GLU A 169 1.61 -5.52 -23.17
C GLU A 169 2.31 -6.46 -24.15
N GLY A 170 1.71 -7.64 -24.34
CA GLY A 170 2.03 -8.56 -25.42
C GLY A 170 1.75 -7.91 -26.78
N GLY A 171 2.67 -7.09 -27.27
CA GLY A 171 2.67 -6.52 -28.61
C GLY A 171 3.35 -7.44 -29.61
N GLN A 172 2.64 -8.45 -30.09
CA GLN A 172 3.00 -9.13 -31.34
C GLN A 172 3.00 -8.11 -32.49
N SER A 173 4.16 -7.81 -33.08
CA SER A 173 4.22 -7.40 -34.49
C SER A 173 5.63 -7.55 -35.07
N THR A 174 5.95 -8.74 -35.59
CA THR A 174 6.92 -8.86 -36.68
C THR A 174 6.27 -9.66 -37.82
N ARG A 175 5.60 -8.92 -38.69
CA ARG A 175 5.32 -9.39 -40.04
C ARG A 175 5.54 -8.24 -41.02
N THR A 176 6.72 -8.19 -41.59
CA THR A 176 6.94 -7.74 -42.97
C THR A 176 8.11 -8.51 -43.54
#